data_AF-A0AAE1TT79-F1
#
_entry.id   AF-A0AAE1TT79-F1
#
_cell.length_a   1.000
_cell.length_b   1.000
_cell.length_c   1.000
_cell.angle_alpha   90.00
_cell.angle_beta   90.00
_cell.angle_gamma   90.00
#
_symmetry.space_group_name_H-M   'P 1'
#
loop_
_entity.id
_entity.type
_entity.pdbx_description
1 polymer ?
#
loop_
_entity_poly.entity_id
_entity_poly.type
_entity_poly.pdbx_seq_one_letter_code
_entity_poly.pdbx_strand_id
1 'polypeptide(L)'
;MSRQLFQQQLALEFPEEFSVPVSTHWEELKSSILTTCQNTLGHAQKKHQDRFDSNDQSLKDLIDQKRKALMDLKKDPKSTAKKAAYQQKKAIVQRETRRLKNKWWTDKAKEIQGLADRNDTSFFSLQQRLYMAHLHMDKPPYVAKTAQIS
;
A
#
# COMPACT_ATOMS: atom_id res chain seq x y z
N MET A 1 -45.16 -36.12 -4.15
CA MET A 1 -46.13 -35.25 -3.44
C MET A 1 -45.48 -34.25 -2.47
N SER A 2 -44.40 -34.60 -1.76
CA SER A 2 -43.80 -33.72 -0.73
C SER A 2 -43.22 -32.39 -1.23
N ARG A 3 -42.71 -32.31 -2.47
CA ARG A 3 -42.22 -31.05 -3.05
C ARG A 3 -43.34 -30.02 -3.23
N GLN A 4 -44.53 -30.44 -3.65
CA GLN A 4 -45.65 -29.51 -3.85
C GLN A 4 -46.19 -28.96 -2.52
N LEU A 5 -46.29 -29.82 -1.49
CA LEU A 5 -46.68 -29.39 -0.14
C LEU A 5 -45.68 -28.39 0.45
N PHE A 6 -44.39 -28.66 0.30
CA PHE A 6 -43.33 -27.75 0.74
C PHE A 6 -43.38 -26.40 0.03
N GLN A 7 -43.65 -26.39 -1.27
CA GLN A 7 -43.76 -25.16 -2.05
C GLN A 7 -45.05 -24.37 -1.70
N GLN A 8 -46.16 -25.05 -1.40
CA GLN A 8 -47.38 -24.41 -0.91
C GLN A 8 -47.17 -23.77 0.47
N GLN A 9 -46.49 -24.45 1.39
CA GLN A 9 -46.18 -23.88 2.70
C GLN A 9 -45.24 -22.67 2.58
N LEU A 10 -44.21 -22.74 1.73
CA LEU A 10 -43.34 -21.59 1.47
C LEU A 10 -44.09 -20.39 0.90
N ALA A 11 -45.05 -20.60 -0.01
CA ALA A 11 -45.84 -19.52 -0.61
C ALA A 11 -46.86 -18.89 0.36
N LEU A 12 -47.30 -19.62 1.39
CA LEU A 12 -48.18 -19.09 2.45
C LEU A 12 -47.41 -18.28 3.50
N GLU A 13 -46.15 -18.63 3.73
CA GLU A 13 -45.34 -18.11 4.83
C GLU A 13 -44.46 -16.91 4.40
N PHE A 14 -44.17 -16.80 3.10
CA PHE A 14 -43.44 -15.67 2.53
C PHE A 14 -44.39 -14.76 1.73
N PRO A 15 -44.38 -13.43 1.96
CA PRO A 15 -45.17 -12.50 1.17
C PRO A 15 -44.71 -12.51 -0.30
N GLU A 16 -45.65 -12.62 -1.25
CA GLU A 16 -45.37 -12.63 -2.69
C GLU A 16 -44.70 -11.34 -3.19
N GLU A 17 -44.96 -10.21 -2.52
CA GLU A 17 -44.30 -8.94 -2.78
C GLU A 17 -43.66 -8.37 -1.51
N PHE A 18 -42.34 -8.25 -1.57
CA PHE A 18 -41.61 -7.42 -0.63
C PHE A 18 -41.85 -5.94 -1.00
N SER A 19 -42.37 -5.13 -0.08
CA SER A 19 -42.64 -3.69 -0.28
C SER A 19 -41.42 -2.91 -0.81
N VAL A 20 -40.22 -3.45 -0.66
CA VAL A 20 -38.98 -2.95 -1.21
C VAL A 20 -38.22 -4.14 -1.79
N PRO A 21 -37.66 -4.06 -3.00
CA PRO A 21 -36.91 -5.17 -3.59
C PRO A 21 -35.86 -5.72 -2.62
N VAL A 22 -35.69 -7.05 -2.58
CA VAL A 22 -34.67 -7.72 -1.75
C VAL A 22 -33.27 -7.13 -1.99
N SER A 23 -32.99 -6.69 -3.21
CA SER A 23 -31.78 -5.96 -3.57
C SER A 23 -31.54 -4.72 -2.71
N THR A 24 -32.59 -3.98 -2.35
CA THR A 24 -32.48 -2.76 -1.55
C THR A 24 -32.13 -3.09 -0.10
N HIS A 25 -32.78 -4.11 0.48
CA HIS A 25 -32.42 -4.61 1.81
C HIS A 25 -30.96 -5.09 1.86
N TRP A 26 -30.49 -5.75 0.80
CA TRP A 26 -29.11 -6.20 0.71
C TRP A 26 -28.10 -5.05 0.60
N GLU A 27 -28.43 -4.00 -0.18
CA GLU A 27 -27.56 -2.82 -0.30
C GLU A 27 -27.54 -1.99 0.98
N GLU A 28 -28.67 -1.88 1.69
CA GLU A 28 -28.75 -1.23 3.00
C GLU A 28 -27.91 -1.96 4.04
N LEU A 29 -28.01 -3.29 4.12
CA LEU A 29 -27.21 -4.10 5.02
C LEU A 29 -25.72 -3.94 4.75
N LYS A 30 -25.32 -4.04 3.48
CA LYS A 30 -23.92 -3.85 3.05
C LYS A 30 -23.42 -2.45 3.38
N SER A 31 -24.22 -1.42 3.13
CA SER A 31 -23.87 -0.03 3.42
C SER A 31 -23.73 0.21 4.92
N SER A 32 -24.62 -0.36 5.72
CA SER A 32 -24.58 -0.29 7.19
C SER A 32 -23.34 -0.96 7.76
N ILE A 33 -23.01 -2.17 7.29
CA ILE A 33 -21.78 -2.89 7.67
C ILE A 33 -20.55 -2.06 7.29
N LEU A 34 -20.47 -1.58 6.05
CA LEU A 34 -19.31 -0.82 5.56
C LEU A 34 -19.10 0.47 6.37
N THR A 35 -20.19 1.21 6.63
CA THR A 35 -20.16 2.46 7.39
C THR A 35 -19.76 2.22 8.84
N THR A 36 -20.30 1.16 9.45
CA THR A 36 -19.98 0.78 10.83
C THR A 36 -18.52 0.36 10.94
N CYS A 37 -18.02 -0.48 10.02
CA CYS A 37 -16.61 -0.86 9.96
C CYS A 37 -15.70 0.35 9.76
N GLN A 38 -16.06 1.28 8.88
CA GLN A 38 -15.30 2.50 8.66
C GLN A 38 -15.26 3.39 9.91
N ASN A 39 -16.36 3.54 10.63
CA ASN A 39 -16.42 4.38 11.83
C ASN A 39 -15.71 3.75 13.03
N THR A 40 -15.70 2.43 13.13
CA THR A 40 -15.12 1.70 14.27
C THR A 40 -13.66 1.35 14.07
N LEU A 41 -13.30 0.86 12.88
CA LEU A 41 -11.95 0.38 12.56
C LEU A 41 -11.13 1.40 11.76
N GLY A 42 -11.79 2.40 11.15
CA GLY A 42 -11.15 3.28 10.19
C GLY A 42 -10.78 2.57 8.89
N HIS A 43 -10.15 3.31 7.97
CA HIS A 43 -9.51 2.70 6.80
C HIS A 43 -8.12 2.22 7.21
N ALA A 44 -7.79 0.97 6.91
CA ALA A 44 -6.42 0.48 7.03
C ALA A 44 -5.53 1.33 6.12
N GLN A 45 -4.79 2.27 6.70
CA GLN A 45 -3.73 2.94 5.97
C GLN A 45 -2.71 1.86 5.63
N LYS A 46 -2.68 1.45 4.37
CA LYS A 46 -1.56 0.68 3.83
C LYS A 46 -0.33 1.57 3.99
N LYS A 47 0.35 1.43 5.14
CA LYS A 47 1.76 1.78 5.26
C LYS A 47 2.47 0.81 4.33
N HIS A 48 2.53 1.17 3.06
CA HIS A 48 3.45 0.52 2.15
C HIS A 48 4.81 0.60 2.85
N GLN A 49 5.39 -0.55 3.19
CA GLN A 49 6.77 -0.60 3.68
C GLN A 49 7.78 -0.12 2.61
N ASP A 50 7.31 0.47 1.50
CA ASP A 50 8.13 1.24 0.59
C ASP A 50 8.53 2.61 1.18
N ARG A 51 9.50 2.49 2.09
CA ARG A 51 10.82 3.14 2.05
C ARG A 51 11.00 4.65 2.22
N PHE A 52 9.98 5.51 2.14
CA PHE A 52 10.23 6.97 2.17
C PHE A 52 9.38 7.81 3.13
N ASP A 53 8.49 7.20 3.91
CA ASP A 53 7.50 7.94 4.72
C ASP A 53 8.10 8.90 5.77
N SER A 54 9.22 8.55 6.41
CA SER A 54 9.78 9.35 7.51
C SER A 54 10.43 10.67 7.05
N ASN A 55 10.81 10.78 5.77
CA ASN A 55 11.54 11.92 5.22
C ASN A 55 10.85 12.55 4.00
N ASP A 56 9.63 12.13 3.73
CA ASP A 56 8.87 12.51 2.54
C ASP A 56 8.66 14.03 2.45
N GLN A 57 8.43 14.70 3.59
CA GLN A 57 8.25 16.16 3.60
C GLN A 57 9.53 16.92 3.19
N SER A 58 10.68 16.57 3.76
CA SER A 58 11.96 17.21 3.41
C SER A 58 12.36 17.00 1.95
N LEU A 59 12.04 15.82 1.39
CA LEU A 59 12.31 15.52 -0.02
C LEU A 59 11.30 16.22 -0.94
N LYS A 60 10.03 16.30 -0.55
CA LYS A 60 8.99 17.07 -1.25
C LYS A 60 9.38 18.53 -1.39
N ASP A 61 9.82 19.16 -0.31
CA ASP A 61 10.25 20.57 -0.32
C ASP A 61 11.41 20.79 -1.32
N LEU A 62 12.39 19.88 -1.37
CA LEU A 62 13.50 19.94 -2.32
C LEU A 62 13.04 19.71 -3.77
N ILE A 63 12.11 18.79 -3.99
CA ILE A 63 11.50 18.54 -5.30
C ILE A 63 10.74 19.77 -5.78
N ASP A 64 10.01 20.45 -4.91
CA ASP A 64 9.25 21.64 -5.24
C ASP A 64 10.17 22.84 -5.53
N GLN A 65 11.28 22.98 -4.79
CA GLN A 65 12.33 23.94 -5.13
C GLN A 65 12.94 23.66 -6.51
N LYS A 66 13.20 22.39 -6.86
CA LYS A 66 13.68 21.99 -8.19
C LYS A 66 12.65 22.32 -9.27
N ARG A 67 11.36 22.08 -9.01
CA ARG A 67 10.26 22.42 -9.94
C ARG A 67 10.17 23.92 -10.17
N LYS A 68 10.25 24.73 -9.11
CA LYS A 68 10.28 26.20 -9.21
C LYS A 68 11.44 26.68 -10.08
N ALA A 69 12.66 26.20 -9.81
CA ALA A 69 13.84 26.55 -10.60
C ALA A 69 13.70 26.14 -12.09
N LEU A 70 13.02 25.01 -12.37
CA LEU A 70 12.71 24.61 -13.75
C LEU A 70 11.71 25.57 -14.41
N MET A 71 10.67 26.01 -13.69
CA MET A 71 9.71 26.99 -14.21
C MET A 71 10.39 28.32 -14.52
N ASP A 72 11.30 28.77 -13.65
CA ASP A 72 12.05 30.02 -13.86
C ASP A 72 12.98 29.92 -15.07
N LEU A 73 13.65 28.78 -15.26
CA LEU A 73 14.46 28.50 -16.46
C LEU A 73 13.60 28.44 -17.73
N LYS A 74 12.39 27.88 -17.67
CA LYS A 74 11.49 27.84 -18.84
C LYS A 74 11.04 29.24 -19.28
N LYS A 75 10.85 30.16 -18.34
CA LYS A 75 10.52 31.57 -18.65
C LYS A 75 11.66 32.31 -19.34
N ASP A 76 12.90 31.84 -19.16
CA ASP A 76 14.09 32.48 -19.70
C ASP A 76 15.19 31.44 -19.96
N PRO A 77 15.10 30.72 -21.09
CA PRO A 77 15.99 29.59 -21.38
C PRO A 77 17.43 29.99 -21.68
N LYS A 78 17.69 31.26 -22.00
CA LYS A 78 19.03 31.77 -22.35
C LYS A 78 19.84 32.15 -21.11
N SER A 79 19.20 32.30 -19.95
CA SER A 79 19.89 32.63 -18.70
C SER A 79 20.75 31.47 -18.20
N THR A 80 22.07 31.68 -18.26
CA THR A 80 23.08 30.78 -17.68
C THR A 80 22.94 30.65 -16.18
N ALA A 81 22.59 31.73 -15.48
CA ALA A 81 22.35 31.73 -14.03
C ALA A 81 21.16 30.85 -13.64
N LYS A 82 20.02 30.94 -14.34
CA LYS A 82 18.85 30.08 -14.07
C LYS A 82 19.14 28.62 -14.39
N LYS A 83 19.91 28.36 -15.44
CA LYS A 83 20.38 27.01 -15.77
C LYS A 83 21.25 26.44 -14.66
N ALA A 84 22.20 27.22 -14.13
CA ALA A 84 23.05 26.83 -13.01
C ALA A 84 22.23 26.56 -11.73
N ALA A 85 21.30 27.45 -11.40
CA ALA A 85 20.41 27.27 -10.25
C ALA A 85 19.57 25.99 -10.34
N TYR A 86 19.00 25.70 -11.52
CA TYR A 86 18.28 24.44 -11.75
C TYR A 86 19.18 23.22 -11.58
N GLN A 87 20.40 23.22 -12.13
CA GLN A 87 21.33 22.10 -11.97
C GLN A 87 21.73 21.89 -10.51
N GLN A 88 21.96 22.97 -9.75
CA GLN A 88 22.24 22.88 -8.31
C GLN A 88 21.07 22.23 -7.55
N LYS A 89 19.84 22.70 -7.77
CA LYS A 89 18.65 22.12 -7.12
C LYS A 89 18.42 20.66 -7.52
N LYS A 90 18.67 20.31 -8.79
CA LYS A 90 18.64 18.92 -9.27
C LYS A 90 19.68 18.05 -8.55
N ALA A 91 20.91 18.53 -8.40
CA ALA A 91 21.98 17.81 -7.72
C ALA A 91 21.65 17.56 -6.23
N ILE A 92 21.09 18.56 -5.54
CA ILE A 92 20.66 18.43 -4.14
C ILE A 92 19.59 17.36 -3.99
N VAL A 93 18.53 17.39 -4.81
CA VAL A 93 17.48 16.36 -4.79
C VAL A 93 18.08 14.97 -4.99
N GLN A 94 18.92 14.79 -6.01
CA GLN A 94 19.54 13.50 -6.29
C GLN A 94 20.42 13.01 -5.13
N ARG A 95 21.18 13.90 -4.48
CA ARG A 95 22.02 13.56 -3.33
C ARG A 95 21.16 13.11 -2.15
N GLU A 96 20.12 13.85 -1.80
CA GLU A 96 19.24 13.48 -0.68
C GLU A 96 18.48 12.18 -0.95
N THR A 97 17.96 11.98 -2.17
CA THR A 97 17.33 10.69 -2.54
C THR A 97 18.30 9.52 -2.38
N ARG A 98 19.56 9.66 -2.83
CA ARG A 98 20.58 8.62 -2.64
C ARG A 98 20.89 8.39 -1.17
N ARG A 99 21.05 9.46 -0.38
CA ARG A 99 21.32 9.37 1.05
C ARG A 99 20.21 8.61 1.79
N LEU A 100 18.95 8.94 1.53
CA LEU A 100 17.80 8.27 2.15
C LEU A 100 17.72 6.80 1.76
N LYS A 101 17.88 6.50 0.47
CA LYS A 101 17.91 5.11 -0.03
C LYS A 101 19.04 4.31 0.62
N ASN A 102 20.24 4.87 0.69
CA ASN A 102 21.40 4.21 1.29
C ASN A 102 21.22 3.99 2.80
N LYS A 103 20.70 4.99 3.51
CA LYS A 103 20.38 4.86 4.94
C LYS A 103 19.43 3.70 5.16
N TRP A 104 18.33 3.64 4.41
CA TRP A 104 17.37 2.57 4.53
C TRP A 104 18.00 1.19 4.26
N TRP A 105 18.80 1.05 3.19
CA TRP A 105 19.46 -0.23 2.89
C TRP A 105 20.47 -0.64 3.95
N THR A 106 21.17 0.34 4.53
CA THR A 106 22.08 0.10 5.66
C THR A 106 21.31 -0.37 6.89
N ASP A 107 20.20 0.29 7.21
CA ASP A 107 19.36 -0.05 8.36
C ASP A 107 18.75 -1.47 8.18
N LYS A 108 18.32 -1.83 6.96
CA LYS A 108 17.89 -3.20 6.67
C LYS A 108 18.99 -4.24 6.70
N ALA A 109 20.18 -3.93 6.18
CA ALA A 109 21.32 -4.85 6.27
C ALA A 109 21.66 -5.16 7.73
N LYS A 110 21.59 -4.15 8.62
CA LYS A 110 21.76 -4.35 10.07
C LYS A 110 20.67 -5.23 10.68
N GLU A 111 19.41 -5.04 10.28
CA GLU A 111 18.29 -5.88 10.75
C GLU A 111 18.49 -7.35 10.35
N ILE A 112 18.84 -7.59 9.08
CA ILE A 112 19.14 -8.92 8.56
C ILE A 112 20.32 -9.55 9.31
N GLN A 113 21.42 -8.82 9.48
CA GLN A 113 22.58 -9.30 10.23
C GLN A 113 22.22 -9.64 11.67
N GLY A 114 21.49 -8.76 12.35
CA GLY A 114 21.07 -9.01 13.73
C GLY A 114 20.13 -10.21 13.89
N LEU A 115 19.34 -10.56 12.87
CA LEU A 115 18.55 -11.81 12.87
C LEU A 115 19.44 -13.05 12.67
N ALA A 116 20.41 -12.97 11.76
CA ALA A 116 21.37 -14.04 11.52
C ALA A 116 22.21 -14.32 12.79
N ASP A 117 22.71 -13.28 13.45
CA ASP A 117 23.52 -13.38 14.67
C ASP A 117 22.76 -14.04 15.83
N ARG A 118 21.43 -13.89 15.85
CA ARG A 118 20.52 -14.50 16.84
C ARG A 118 20.03 -15.89 16.44
N ASN A 119 20.45 -16.41 15.29
CA ASN A 119 19.92 -17.65 14.69
C ASN A 119 18.38 -17.64 14.56
N ASP A 120 17.82 -16.47 14.26
CA ASP A 120 16.38 -16.28 14.15
C ASP A 120 15.90 -16.67 12.74
N THR A 121 14.95 -17.62 12.66
CA THR A 121 14.41 -18.13 11.40
C THR A 121 13.65 -17.07 10.60
N SER A 122 13.23 -15.97 11.23
CA SER A 122 12.62 -14.83 10.55
C SER A 122 13.57 -14.12 9.57
N PHE A 123 14.89 -14.37 9.65
CA PHE A 123 15.87 -13.97 8.64
C PHE A 123 15.43 -14.31 7.21
N PHE A 124 15.04 -15.57 6.97
CA PHE A 124 14.63 -16.04 5.65
C PHE A 124 13.37 -15.31 5.15
N SER A 125 12.42 -15.08 6.06
CA SER A 125 11.18 -14.35 5.76
C SER A 125 11.46 -12.89 5.39
N LEU A 126 12.44 -12.24 6.01
CA LEU A 126 12.81 -10.87 5.74
C LEU A 126 13.57 -10.77 4.41
N GLN A 127 14.50 -11.68 4.15
CA GLN A 127 15.23 -11.75 2.88
C GLN A 127 14.25 -11.97 1.70
N GLN A 128 13.30 -12.89 1.85
CA GLN A 128 12.24 -13.11 0.87
C GLN A 128 11.44 -11.82 0.62
N ARG A 129 10.96 -11.16 1.68
CA ARG A 129 10.20 -9.90 1.57
C ARG A 129 10.97 -8.80 0.84
N LEU A 130 12.26 -8.66 1.12
CA LEU A 130 13.11 -7.66 0.48
C LEU A 130 13.35 -7.93 -1.00
N TYR A 131 13.55 -9.19 -1.36
CA TYR A 131 13.66 -9.61 -2.76
C TYR A 131 12.34 -9.36 -3.51
N MET A 132 11.19 -9.72 -2.93
CA MET A 132 9.88 -9.48 -3.53
C MET A 132 9.55 -7.98 -3.68
N ALA A 133 9.92 -7.16 -2.68
CA ALA A 133 9.74 -5.70 -2.74
C ALA A 133 10.60 -5.07 -3.86
N HIS A 134 11.80 -5.60 -4.12
CA HIS A 134 12.64 -5.09 -5.21
C HIS A 134 12.07 -5.40 -6.61
N LEU A 135 11.26 -6.46 -6.73
CA LEU A 135 10.63 -6.90 -7.98
C LEU A 135 9.22 -6.33 -8.21
N HIS A 136 8.72 -5.47 -7.32
CA HIS A 136 7.34 -4.94 -7.37
C HIS A 136 6.26 -6.04 -7.46
N MET A 137 6.48 -7.19 -6.81
CA MET A 137 5.53 -8.31 -6.81
C MET A 137 4.64 -8.29 -5.56
N ASP A 138 3.32 -8.19 -5.76
CA ASP A 138 2.32 -8.06 -4.68
C ASP A 138 2.01 -9.37 -3.91
N LYS A 139 2.57 -10.53 -4.29
CA LYS A 139 2.39 -11.80 -3.56
C LYS A 139 3.66 -12.66 -3.53
N PRO A 140 4.02 -13.26 -2.37
CA PRO A 140 5.14 -14.19 -2.29
C PRO A 140 4.82 -15.51 -3.04
N PRO A 141 5.76 -16.08 -3.82
CA PRO A 141 5.55 -17.30 -4.59
C PRO A 141 5.56 -18.60 -3.77
N TYR A 142 5.47 -18.54 -2.44
CA TYR A 142 5.41 -19.77 -1.64
C TYR A 142 4.60 -19.57 -0.35
N VAL A 143 3.40 -20.14 -0.33
CA VAL A 143 2.68 -20.48 0.90
C VAL A 143 3.13 -21.89 1.24
N ALA A 144 3.89 -22.06 2.32
CA ALA A 144 4.22 -23.38 2.82
C ALA A 144 2.90 -24.11 3.12
N LYS A 145 2.59 -25.15 2.34
CA LYS A 145 1.59 -26.13 2.74
C LYS A 145 2.17 -26.82 3.97
N THR A 146 1.62 -26.53 5.15
CA THR A 146 1.72 -27.46 6.29
C THR A 146 0.96 -28.71 5.90
N ALA A 147 1.63 -29.60 5.17
CA ALA A 147 1.21 -30.97 5.02
C ALA A 147 1.61 -31.69 6.31
N GLN A 148 0.59 -32.17 7.01
CA GLN A 148 0.68 -33.13 8.09
C GLN A 148 1.56 -34.32 7.67
N ILE A 149 2.57 -34.64 8.49
CA ILE A 149 3.19 -35.95 8.76
C ILE A 149 3.93 -35.69 10.10
N SER A 150 3.72 -36.38 11.23
CA SER A 150 3.14 -37.68 11.57
C SER A 150 2.02 -37.59 12.59
#